data_AF-A0A521M8T1-F1
#
_entry.id   AF-A0A521M8T1-F1
#
_cell.length_a   1.000
_cell.length_b   1.000
_cell.length_c   1.000
_cell.angle_alpha   90.00
_cell.angle_beta   90.00
_cell.angle_gamma   90.00
#
_symmetry.space_group_name_H-M   'P 1'
#
loop_
_entity.id
_entity.type
_entity.pdbx_description
1 polymer ?
#
loop_
_entity_poly.entity_id
_entity_poly.type
_entity_poly.pdbx_seq_one_letter_code
_entity_poly.pdbx_strand_id
1 'polypeptide(L)'
;DWSEKFAPLVRHLAALDLPSCLIDGEITAADDEGNPDFSRLQNVLKRGHGEQGERDALSFHAFDVLEIDGEDLKPLPNIERKQRLAALLTAASAPIHIADHIVGGGEKLFQSMCGAAQEGIISKRADAPYVPRRTQNWLKVKCILRQEFVIVGMTKSTARRRPFASLLLAQRKGNQLVYKGKVGTGFDADLLDDLATRLQPLRREERVLEVPKTEARGALWLEPRLVAEVAFAEFTGDGRVRHASFVALREDKKAEDVIPERAVHIEPQMQTVAISNRSRVIFPESGQTKGDLADYYAMLAPAMLPFLANRPVSLVRCPQGRAKQCFFQKHDSGSFGEHVHHVSIKEKDGNSEDYLFVADAAGILTCVQMGTIEFHGWCAKADDVETPDRMVIDLDPDEGLDFADVKRAAKDIRDRLSDLGLVSFAMLSGGKGIHVVLPLCCDHAWEAHASFAERFAKLASALVV
;
A
#
# COMPACT_ATOMS: atom_id res chain seq x y z
N ASP A 1 -24.27 -12.05 -25.47
CA ASP A 1 -25.47 -12.13 -24.65
C ASP A 1 -25.33 -13.29 -23.69
N TRP A 2 -25.56 -13.06 -22.39
CA TRP A 2 -25.45 -14.06 -21.33
C TRP A 2 -26.79 -14.38 -20.66
N SER A 3 -27.90 -13.83 -21.17
CA SER A 3 -29.22 -13.88 -20.52
C SER A 3 -29.66 -15.29 -20.15
N GLU A 4 -29.48 -16.26 -21.06
CA GLU A 4 -29.85 -17.66 -20.81
C GLU A 4 -29.03 -18.32 -19.70
N LYS A 5 -27.78 -17.91 -19.50
CA LYS A 5 -26.92 -18.44 -18.42
C LYS A 5 -27.25 -17.85 -17.05
N PHE A 6 -27.94 -16.72 -17.03
CA PHE A 6 -28.39 -16.03 -15.82
C PHE A 6 -29.92 -16.00 -15.73
N ALA A 7 -30.61 -16.95 -16.38
CA ALA A 7 -32.07 -16.99 -16.45
C ALA A 7 -32.78 -16.84 -15.09
N PRO A 8 -32.29 -17.42 -13.97
CA PRO A 8 -32.84 -17.14 -12.64
C PRO A 8 -32.83 -15.66 -12.27
N LEU A 9 -31.67 -14.99 -12.40
CA LEU A 9 -31.53 -13.56 -12.11
C LEU A 9 -32.38 -12.70 -13.06
N VAL A 10 -32.49 -13.07 -14.33
CA VAL A 10 -33.35 -12.38 -15.30
C VAL A 10 -34.81 -12.40 -14.85
N ARG A 11 -35.31 -13.53 -14.33
CA ARG A 11 -36.68 -13.60 -13.78
C ARG A 11 -36.87 -12.69 -12.58
N HIS A 12 -35.89 -12.66 -11.67
CA HIS A 12 -35.94 -11.78 -10.49
C HIS A 12 -35.93 -10.30 -10.88
N LEU A 13 -35.08 -9.90 -11.83
CA LEU A 13 -35.03 -8.53 -12.33
C LEU A 13 -36.32 -8.14 -13.08
N ALA A 14 -36.87 -9.04 -13.90
CA ALA A 14 -38.13 -8.80 -14.60
C ALA A 14 -39.31 -8.61 -13.64
N ALA A 15 -39.31 -9.30 -12.50
CA ALA A 15 -40.35 -9.17 -11.48
C ALA A 15 -40.35 -7.82 -10.74
N LEU A 16 -39.27 -7.03 -10.86
CA LEU A 16 -39.20 -5.69 -10.26
C LEU A 16 -39.93 -4.62 -11.10
N ASP A 17 -40.38 -4.96 -12.33
CA ASP A 17 -41.11 -4.06 -13.24
C ASP A 17 -40.43 -2.68 -13.39
N LEU A 18 -39.10 -2.70 -13.56
CA LEU A 18 -38.29 -1.49 -13.65
C LEU A 18 -38.52 -0.79 -15.00
N PRO A 19 -38.40 0.55 -15.07
CA PRO A 19 -38.27 1.24 -16.35
C PRO A 19 -37.04 0.74 -17.12
N SER A 20 -37.00 1.05 -18.42
CA SER A 20 -35.81 0.76 -19.24
C SER A 20 -34.57 1.37 -18.57
N CYS A 21 -33.57 0.55 -18.25
CA CYS A 21 -32.40 1.02 -17.52
C CYS A 21 -31.15 0.22 -17.87
N LEU A 22 -29.99 0.84 -17.65
CA LEU A 22 -28.68 0.21 -17.77
C LEU A 22 -27.98 0.24 -16.40
N ILE A 23 -27.86 -0.92 -15.77
CA ILE A 23 -27.28 -1.08 -14.43
C ILE A 23 -25.93 -1.79 -14.55
N ASP A 24 -24.92 -1.29 -13.84
CA ASP A 24 -23.61 -1.92 -13.71
C ASP A 24 -23.51 -2.64 -12.36
N GLY A 25 -22.98 -3.86 -12.36
CA GLY A 25 -23.03 -4.74 -11.19
C GLY A 25 -22.16 -5.99 -11.33
N GLU A 26 -22.04 -6.73 -10.23
CA GLU A 26 -21.29 -7.99 -10.17
C GLU A 26 -22.26 -9.16 -9.93
N ILE A 27 -22.08 -10.26 -10.67
CA ILE A 27 -22.79 -11.51 -10.39
C ILE A 27 -21.87 -12.44 -9.61
N THR A 28 -22.33 -12.92 -8.47
CA THR A 28 -21.58 -13.81 -7.59
C THR A 28 -22.29 -15.15 -7.45
N ALA A 29 -21.53 -16.20 -7.14
CA ALA A 29 -22.07 -17.43 -6.57
C ALA A 29 -21.58 -17.49 -5.12
N ALA A 30 -22.48 -17.70 -4.17
CA ALA A 30 -22.11 -17.77 -2.76
C ALA A 30 -21.54 -19.15 -2.40
N ASP A 31 -20.54 -19.18 -1.52
CA ASP A 31 -20.17 -20.39 -0.78
C ASP A 31 -21.19 -20.71 0.33
N ASP A 32 -20.92 -21.75 1.12
CA ASP A 32 -21.83 -22.20 2.17
C ASP A 32 -21.89 -21.24 3.37
N GLU A 33 -20.96 -20.27 3.45
CA GLU A 33 -20.90 -19.20 4.45
C GLU A 33 -21.49 -17.88 3.91
N GLY A 34 -21.91 -17.84 2.64
CA GLY A 34 -22.52 -16.66 2.00
C GLY A 34 -21.52 -15.74 1.30
N ASN A 35 -20.22 -16.10 1.22
CA ASN A 35 -19.19 -15.28 0.59
C ASN A 35 -19.10 -15.53 -0.92
N PRO A 36 -18.67 -14.54 -1.73
CA PRO A 36 -18.46 -14.75 -3.16
C PRO A 36 -17.35 -15.79 -3.45
N ASP A 37 -17.70 -16.86 -4.16
CA ASP A 37 -16.77 -17.90 -4.64
C ASP A 37 -16.67 -17.89 -6.17
N PHE A 38 -15.55 -17.37 -6.66
CA PHE A 38 -15.25 -17.30 -8.08
C PHE A 38 -15.13 -18.69 -8.75
N SER A 39 -14.59 -19.69 -8.04
CA SER A 39 -14.44 -21.04 -8.59
C SER A 39 -15.80 -21.71 -8.77
N ARG A 40 -16.70 -21.52 -7.80
CA ARG A 40 -18.09 -21.99 -7.88
C ARG A 40 -18.82 -21.31 -9.04
N LEU A 41 -18.71 -19.99 -9.18
CA LEU A 41 -19.27 -19.25 -10.31
C LEU A 41 -18.75 -19.78 -11.66
N GLN A 42 -17.44 -19.98 -11.80
CA GLN A 42 -16.87 -20.56 -13.02
C GLN A 42 -17.43 -21.95 -13.33
N ASN A 43 -17.62 -22.80 -12.33
CA ASN A 43 -18.18 -24.14 -12.52
C ASN A 43 -19.65 -24.09 -12.94
N VAL A 44 -20.43 -23.18 -12.35
CA VAL A 44 -21.81 -22.89 -12.77
C VAL A 44 -21.85 -22.45 -14.23
N LEU A 45 -20.95 -21.57 -14.65
CA LEU A 45 -20.90 -21.00 -16.00
C LEU A 45 -20.34 -21.94 -17.08
N LYS A 46 -19.58 -22.98 -16.69
CA LYS A 46 -19.06 -24.02 -17.62
C LYS A 46 -20.14 -24.96 -18.13
N ARG A 47 -21.26 -25.07 -17.42
CA ARG A 47 -22.45 -25.82 -17.85
C ARG A 47 -23.07 -25.20 -19.11
N GLY A 48 -23.91 -25.99 -19.77
CA GLY A 48 -24.62 -25.57 -20.98
C GLY A 48 -25.50 -24.34 -20.76
N HIS A 49 -25.93 -23.72 -21.87
CA HIS A 49 -26.87 -22.61 -21.83
C HIS A 49 -28.22 -23.06 -21.27
N GLY A 50 -28.79 -22.31 -20.32
CA GLY A 50 -30.07 -22.66 -19.69
C GLY A 50 -30.00 -23.78 -18.65
N GLU A 51 -28.81 -24.31 -18.34
CA GLU A 51 -28.63 -25.35 -17.31
C GLU A 51 -28.57 -24.76 -15.89
N GLN A 52 -28.53 -23.44 -15.76
CA GLN A 52 -28.52 -22.76 -14.47
C GLN A 52 -29.92 -22.65 -13.87
N GLY A 53 -30.04 -22.94 -12.57
CA GLY A 53 -31.30 -22.91 -11.84
C GLY A 53 -31.16 -22.25 -10.47
N GLU A 54 -32.29 -22.11 -9.75
CA GLU A 54 -32.34 -21.43 -8.44
C GLU A 54 -31.36 -22.00 -7.41
N ARG A 55 -31.01 -23.30 -7.53
CA ARG A 55 -30.08 -23.98 -6.63
C ARG A 55 -28.62 -23.53 -6.79
N ASP A 56 -28.31 -22.81 -7.87
CA ASP A 56 -26.95 -22.32 -8.11
C ASP A 56 -26.61 -21.10 -7.25
N ALA A 57 -27.60 -20.54 -6.53
CA ALA A 57 -27.44 -19.46 -5.56
C ALA A 57 -26.65 -18.28 -6.15
N LEU A 58 -27.02 -17.88 -7.37
CA LEU A 58 -26.45 -16.71 -8.02
C LEU A 58 -27.09 -15.44 -7.45
N SER A 59 -26.26 -14.44 -7.14
CA SER A 59 -26.69 -13.14 -6.66
C SER A 59 -26.20 -12.03 -7.58
N PHE A 60 -26.99 -10.97 -7.75
CA PHE A 60 -26.60 -9.77 -8.48
C PHE A 60 -26.42 -8.60 -7.53
N HIS A 61 -25.23 -8.01 -7.53
CA HIS A 61 -24.86 -6.87 -6.70
C HIS A 61 -24.69 -5.63 -7.58
N ALA A 62 -25.74 -4.83 -7.71
CA ALA A 62 -25.75 -3.59 -8.48
C ALA A 62 -24.93 -2.50 -7.76
N PHE A 63 -24.00 -1.85 -8.45
CA PHE A 63 -23.12 -0.83 -7.86
C PHE A 63 -23.08 0.51 -8.61
N ASP A 64 -23.72 0.62 -9.78
CA ASP A 64 -23.90 1.87 -10.52
C ASP A 64 -25.14 1.81 -11.44
N VAL A 65 -25.65 2.95 -11.87
CA VAL A 65 -26.69 3.06 -12.91
C VAL A 65 -26.26 4.09 -13.95
N LEU A 66 -26.37 3.72 -15.22
CA LEU A 66 -25.81 4.46 -16.35
C LEU A 66 -26.91 5.10 -17.22
N GLU A 67 -28.11 4.55 -17.17
CA GLU A 67 -29.28 5.05 -17.91
C GLU A 67 -30.57 4.67 -17.20
N ILE A 68 -31.56 5.56 -17.19
CA ILE A 68 -32.94 5.31 -16.74
C ILE A 68 -33.89 6.01 -17.70
N ASP A 69 -34.85 5.27 -18.27
CA ASP A 69 -35.89 5.77 -19.18
C ASP A 69 -35.36 6.64 -20.33
N GLY A 70 -34.20 6.25 -20.88
CA GLY A 70 -33.50 6.97 -21.95
C GLY A 70 -32.68 8.18 -21.49
N GLU A 71 -32.69 8.54 -20.20
CA GLU A 71 -31.82 9.57 -19.63
C GLU A 71 -30.40 9.02 -19.42
N ASP A 72 -29.40 9.63 -20.08
CA ASP A 72 -28.00 9.27 -19.88
C ASP A 72 -27.46 9.84 -18.56
N LEU A 73 -27.21 8.95 -17.59
CA LEU A 73 -26.70 9.31 -16.27
C LEU A 73 -25.18 9.28 -16.18
N LYS A 74 -24.46 8.78 -17.20
CA LYS A 74 -22.98 8.67 -17.19
C LYS A 74 -22.26 10.00 -16.86
N PRO A 75 -22.72 11.18 -17.33
CA PRO A 75 -22.08 12.45 -17.00
C PRO A 75 -22.22 12.88 -15.54
N LEU A 76 -23.20 12.35 -14.81
CA LEU A 76 -23.47 12.74 -13.42
C LEU A 76 -22.39 12.24 -12.46
N PRO A 77 -22.16 12.91 -11.31
CA PRO A 77 -21.28 12.41 -10.25
C PRO A 77 -21.65 11.00 -9.77
N ASN A 78 -20.66 10.19 -9.38
CA ASN A 78 -20.91 8.83 -8.88
C ASN A 78 -21.89 8.78 -7.71
N ILE A 79 -21.81 9.76 -6.80
CA ILE A 79 -22.73 9.82 -5.65
C ILE A 79 -24.18 10.00 -6.06
N GLU A 80 -24.44 10.77 -7.11
CA GLU A 80 -25.80 11.00 -7.63
C GLU A 80 -26.33 9.76 -8.34
N ARG A 81 -25.50 9.10 -9.16
CA ARG A 81 -25.88 7.82 -9.79
C ARG A 81 -26.21 6.77 -8.75
N LYS A 82 -25.45 6.69 -7.64
CA LYS A 82 -25.75 5.76 -6.54
C LYS A 82 -27.10 6.06 -5.86
N GLN A 83 -27.45 7.34 -5.68
CA GLN A 83 -28.76 7.72 -5.16
C GLN A 83 -29.89 7.32 -6.11
N ARG A 84 -29.70 7.52 -7.43
CA ARG A 84 -30.67 7.08 -8.46
C ARG A 84 -30.81 5.55 -8.47
N LEU A 85 -29.72 4.81 -8.38
CA LEU A 85 -29.72 3.34 -8.30
C LEU A 85 -30.50 2.85 -7.06
N ALA A 86 -30.26 3.47 -5.89
CA ALA A 86 -30.94 3.10 -4.66
C ALA A 86 -32.47 3.34 -4.76
N ALA A 87 -32.87 4.47 -5.35
CA ALA A 87 -34.28 4.75 -5.62
C ALA A 87 -34.88 3.74 -6.61
N LEU A 88 -34.17 3.42 -7.70
CA LEU A 88 -34.60 2.47 -8.71
C LEU A 88 -34.81 1.05 -8.14
N LEU A 89 -33.91 0.61 -7.26
CA LEU A 89 -33.92 -0.74 -6.69
C LEU A 89 -34.49 -0.81 -5.26
N THR A 90 -35.32 0.15 -4.86
CA THR A 90 -35.89 0.19 -3.50
C THR A 90 -36.73 -1.05 -3.16
N ALA A 91 -37.41 -1.64 -4.14
CA ALA A 91 -38.20 -2.87 -3.98
C ALA A 91 -37.39 -4.16 -4.16
N ALA A 92 -36.08 -4.06 -4.45
CA ALA A 92 -35.25 -5.23 -4.68
C ALA A 92 -35.04 -6.03 -3.38
N SER A 93 -35.04 -7.34 -3.51
CA SER A 93 -34.72 -8.29 -2.44
C SER A 93 -33.87 -9.42 -3.01
N ALA A 94 -33.29 -10.24 -2.12
CA ALA A 94 -32.45 -11.36 -2.51
C ALA A 94 -33.13 -12.19 -3.62
N PRO A 95 -32.42 -12.54 -4.71
CA PRO A 95 -30.96 -12.45 -4.89
C PRO A 95 -30.46 -11.14 -5.55
N ILE A 96 -31.28 -10.10 -5.63
CA ILE A 96 -30.90 -8.78 -6.17
C ILE A 96 -30.53 -7.85 -5.01
N HIS A 97 -29.31 -7.33 -5.04
CA HIS A 97 -28.72 -6.52 -3.98
C HIS A 97 -28.16 -5.22 -4.53
N ILE A 98 -28.21 -4.17 -3.73
CA ILE A 98 -27.40 -2.96 -3.95
C ILE A 98 -26.08 -3.15 -3.21
N ALA A 99 -24.96 -2.97 -3.90
CA ALA A 99 -23.65 -2.90 -3.29
C ALA A 99 -23.48 -1.55 -2.60
N ASP A 100 -23.68 -1.57 -1.28
CA ASP A 100 -23.63 -0.36 -0.46
C ASP A 100 -22.22 0.25 -0.38
N HIS A 101 -22.12 1.42 0.21
CA HIS A 101 -20.88 2.16 0.35
C HIS A 101 -20.85 3.04 1.59
N ILE A 102 -19.64 3.43 1.94
CA ILE A 102 -19.39 4.47 2.93
C ILE A 102 -18.73 5.67 2.25
N VAL A 103 -18.96 6.85 2.80
CA VAL A 103 -18.26 8.08 2.42
C VAL A 103 -17.13 8.31 3.43
N GLY A 104 -15.89 8.28 2.95
CA GLY A 104 -14.69 8.32 3.81
C GLY A 104 -14.43 7.00 4.55
N GLY A 105 -13.35 6.94 5.34
CA GLY A 105 -13.01 5.76 6.15
C GLY A 105 -12.66 4.49 5.35
N GLY A 106 -12.14 4.65 4.13
CA GLY A 106 -11.83 3.54 3.22
C GLY A 106 -10.86 2.52 3.82
N GLU A 107 -9.93 2.96 4.68
CA GLU A 107 -8.98 2.11 5.37
C GLU A 107 -9.67 1.17 6.37
N LYS A 108 -10.67 1.68 7.11
CA LYS A 108 -11.45 0.88 8.06
C LYS A 108 -12.29 -0.15 7.31
N LEU A 109 -12.93 0.26 6.21
CA LEU A 109 -13.66 -0.68 5.37
C LEU A 109 -12.73 -1.72 4.77
N PHE A 110 -11.56 -1.31 4.28
CA PHE A 110 -10.55 -2.21 3.74
C PHE A 110 -10.10 -3.24 4.78
N GLN A 111 -9.74 -2.81 5.99
CA GLN A 111 -9.36 -3.69 7.10
C GLN A 111 -10.50 -4.66 7.46
N SER A 112 -11.74 -4.16 7.54
CA SER A 112 -12.92 -4.98 7.81
C SER A 112 -13.17 -6.01 6.73
N MET A 113 -13.07 -5.63 5.45
CA MET A 113 -13.22 -6.54 4.30
C MET A 113 -12.11 -7.60 4.31
N CYS A 114 -10.87 -7.23 4.61
CA CYS A 114 -9.78 -8.19 4.76
C CYS A 114 -9.98 -9.14 5.95
N GLY A 115 -10.53 -8.64 7.06
CA GLY A 115 -10.89 -9.47 8.21
C GLY A 115 -12.05 -10.43 7.95
N ALA A 116 -12.97 -10.05 7.07
CA ALA A 116 -14.05 -10.90 6.58
C ALA A 116 -13.63 -11.77 5.38
N ALA A 117 -12.31 -11.94 5.14
CA ALA A 117 -11.75 -12.72 4.04
C ALA A 117 -12.27 -12.36 2.64
N GLN A 118 -12.70 -11.10 2.44
CA GLN A 118 -13.11 -10.59 1.13
C GLN A 118 -11.89 -10.16 0.29
N GLU A 119 -12.04 -10.06 -1.04
CA GLU A 119 -10.93 -9.70 -1.95
C GLU A 119 -10.33 -8.31 -1.66
N GLY A 120 -11.12 -7.39 -1.13
CA GLY A 120 -10.73 -6.02 -0.84
C GLY A 120 -11.85 -5.02 -1.09
N ILE A 121 -11.49 -3.80 -1.52
CA ILE A 121 -12.45 -2.71 -1.76
C ILE A 121 -12.25 -2.06 -3.14
N ILE A 122 -13.30 -1.40 -3.62
CA ILE A 122 -13.25 -0.51 -4.77
C ILE A 122 -13.53 0.92 -4.28
N SER A 123 -12.51 1.77 -4.31
CA SER A 123 -12.65 3.20 -3.99
C SER A 123 -13.03 3.96 -5.26
N LYS A 124 -14.21 4.60 -5.26
CA LYS A 124 -14.70 5.42 -6.37
C LYS A 124 -14.70 6.89 -5.99
N ARG A 125 -14.21 7.76 -6.87
CA ARG A 125 -14.35 9.22 -6.71
C ARG A 125 -15.84 9.60 -6.74
N ALA A 126 -16.33 10.20 -5.65
CA ALA A 126 -17.74 10.57 -5.50
C ALA A 126 -18.21 11.61 -6.53
N ASP A 127 -17.31 12.51 -6.92
CA ASP A 127 -17.53 13.63 -7.85
C ASP A 127 -17.32 13.25 -9.32
N ALA A 128 -16.91 12.01 -9.62
CA ALA A 128 -16.48 11.65 -10.97
C ALA A 128 -17.61 11.09 -11.86
N PRO A 129 -17.61 11.44 -13.16
CA PRO A 129 -18.50 10.82 -14.13
C PRO A 129 -18.10 9.36 -14.40
N TYR A 130 -19.03 8.59 -14.98
CA TYR A 130 -18.72 7.28 -15.51
C TYR A 130 -17.99 7.42 -16.85
N VAL A 131 -16.82 6.79 -16.97
CA VAL A 131 -16.04 6.80 -18.21
C VAL A 131 -15.79 5.35 -18.62
N PRO A 132 -16.23 4.91 -19.82
CA PRO A 132 -16.11 3.52 -20.26
C PRO A 132 -14.68 3.19 -20.74
N ARG A 133 -13.67 3.51 -19.91
CA ARG A 133 -12.26 3.18 -20.10
C ARG A 133 -11.56 3.13 -18.75
N ARG A 134 -10.35 2.58 -18.72
CA ARG A 134 -9.52 2.56 -17.51
C ARG A 134 -9.13 3.98 -17.11
N THR A 135 -9.46 4.38 -15.88
CA THR A 135 -9.12 5.68 -15.29
C THR A 135 -8.65 5.49 -13.83
N GLN A 136 -8.23 6.58 -13.20
CA GLN A 136 -7.94 6.62 -11.75
C GLN A 136 -9.18 6.97 -10.91
N ASN A 137 -10.37 7.06 -11.51
CA ASN A 137 -11.59 7.37 -10.76
C ASN A 137 -12.02 6.20 -9.89
N TRP A 138 -11.61 4.98 -10.24
CA TRP A 138 -11.90 3.74 -9.53
C TRP A 138 -10.56 3.08 -9.19
N LEU A 139 -10.30 2.88 -7.91
CA LEU A 139 -9.11 2.20 -7.42
C LEU A 139 -9.51 0.89 -6.74
N LYS A 140 -9.03 -0.23 -7.28
CA LYS A 140 -9.15 -1.53 -6.62
C LYS A 140 -8.01 -1.71 -5.64
N VAL A 141 -8.33 -1.84 -4.36
CA VAL A 141 -7.38 -2.10 -3.28
C VAL A 141 -7.64 -3.51 -2.77
N LYS A 142 -6.68 -4.41 -2.94
CA LYS A 142 -6.83 -5.84 -2.61
C LYS A 142 -6.24 -6.16 -1.25
N CYS A 143 -6.90 -7.05 -0.53
CA CYS A 143 -6.33 -7.71 0.63
C CYS A 143 -5.18 -8.59 0.14
N ILE A 144 -3.96 -8.30 0.60
CA ILE A 144 -2.79 -9.10 0.28
C ILE A 144 -2.49 -9.93 1.52
N LEU A 145 -2.68 -11.24 1.40
CA LEU A 145 -2.25 -12.19 2.42
C LEU A 145 -0.74 -12.30 2.37
N ARG A 146 -0.11 -12.37 3.54
CA ARG A 146 1.30 -12.74 3.65
C ARG A 146 1.38 -13.97 4.52
N GLN A 147 2.11 -14.97 4.04
CA GLN A 147 2.39 -16.16 4.84
C GLN A 147 3.79 -16.67 4.53
N GLU A 148 4.24 -17.53 5.42
CA GLU A 148 5.49 -18.24 5.30
C GLU A 148 5.30 -19.59 4.59
N PHE A 149 6.27 -19.92 3.76
CA PHE A 149 6.30 -21.15 3.00
C PHE A 149 7.70 -21.74 3.02
N VAL A 150 7.77 -23.06 3.11
CA VAL A 150 9.01 -23.80 2.92
C VAL A 150 9.31 -23.90 1.43
N ILE A 151 10.53 -23.55 1.04
CA ILE A 151 11.01 -23.72 -0.33
C ILE A 151 11.40 -25.20 -0.52
N VAL A 152 10.74 -25.87 -1.45
CA VAL A 152 10.92 -27.32 -1.72
C VAL A 152 11.50 -27.61 -3.11
N GLY A 153 11.64 -26.59 -3.94
CA GLY A 153 12.21 -26.72 -5.27
C GLY A 153 12.20 -25.42 -6.05
N MET A 154 12.69 -25.46 -7.28
CA MET A 154 12.67 -24.35 -8.22
C MET A 154 12.45 -24.83 -9.65
N THR A 155 11.86 -24.00 -10.51
CA THR A 155 11.73 -24.28 -11.94
C THR A 155 12.82 -23.56 -12.73
N LYS A 156 13.41 -24.22 -13.72
CA LYS A 156 14.43 -23.59 -14.60
C LYS A 156 13.86 -22.39 -15.37
N SER A 157 14.68 -21.36 -15.50
CA SER A 157 14.39 -20.22 -16.38
C SER A 157 14.83 -20.50 -17.81
N THR A 158 14.06 -20.01 -18.77
CA THR A 158 14.45 -19.92 -20.19
C THR A 158 15.12 -18.58 -20.52
N ALA A 159 15.01 -17.59 -19.63
CA ALA A 159 15.63 -16.27 -19.81
C ALA A 159 17.13 -16.29 -19.48
N ARG A 160 17.93 -15.65 -20.35
CA ARG A 160 19.39 -15.55 -20.22
C ARG A 160 19.75 -14.79 -18.94
N ARG A 161 20.73 -15.30 -18.17
CA ARG A 161 21.21 -14.74 -16.87
C ARG A 161 20.18 -14.74 -15.72
N ARG A 162 19.06 -15.46 -15.83
CA ARG A 162 18.15 -15.67 -14.71
C ARG A 162 18.32 -17.08 -14.16
N PRO A 163 18.76 -17.28 -12.90
CA PRO A 163 19.13 -18.59 -12.38
C PRO A 163 17.94 -19.56 -12.24
N PHE A 164 16.74 -19.04 -11.95
CA PHE A 164 15.49 -19.81 -11.90
C PHE A 164 14.27 -18.94 -12.25
N ALA A 165 13.19 -19.57 -12.72
CA ALA A 165 11.95 -18.86 -13.07
C ALA A 165 11.04 -18.65 -11.86
N SER A 166 10.88 -19.68 -11.02
CA SER A 166 10.01 -19.65 -9.84
C SER A 166 10.48 -20.62 -8.76
N LEU A 167 10.12 -20.34 -7.51
CA LEU A 167 10.30 -21.23 -6.38
C LEU A 167 9.01 -22.04 -6.14
N LEU A 168 9.16 -23.31 -5.79
CA LEU A 168 8.08 -24.21 -5.40
C LEU A 168 7.88 -24.12 -3.89
N LEU A 169 6.64 -23.89 -3.47
CA LEU A 169 6.27 -23.58 -2.09
C LEU A 169 5.52 -24.74 -1.45
N ALA A 170 5.77 -24.97 -0.17
CA ALA A 170 5.02 -25.92 0.65
C ALA A 170 4.76 -25.38 2.05
N GLN A 171 3.79 -25.96 2.75
CA GLN A 171 3.55 -25.74 4.18
C GLN A 171 3.39 -27.08 4.89
N ARG A 172 3.77 -27.16 6.17
CA ARG A 172 3.71 -28.39 6.95
C ARG A 172 2.33 -28.61 7.57
N LYS A 173 1.58 -29.61 7.11
CA LYS A 173 0.32 -30.04 7.72
C LYS A 173 0.57 -31.29 8.57
N GLY A 174 0.73 -31.11 9.88
CA GLY A 174 1.13 -32.19 10.79
C GLY A 174 2.56 -32.65 10.50
N ASN A 175 2.75 -33.94 10.19
CA ASN A 175 4.07 -34.50 9.86
C ASN A 175 4.42 -34.46 8.36
N GLN A 176 3.57 -33.89 7.51
CA GLN A 176 3.77 -33.89 6.06
C GLN A 176 3.85 -32.48 5.46
N LEU A 177 4.69 -32.31 4.43
CA LEU A 177 4.71 -31.10 3.61
C LEU A 177 3.62 -31.19 2.53
N VAL A 178 2.83 -30.14 2.40
CA VAL A 178 1.75 -30.01 1.42
C VAL A 178 2.12 -28.92 0.43
N TYR A 179 2.01 -29.22 -0.87
CA TYR A 179 2.34 -28.28 -1.93
C TYR A 179 1.37 -27.09 -1.95
N LYS A 180 1.91 -25.88 -2.09
CA LYS A 180 1.16 -24.62 -2.04
C LYS A 180 1.27 -23.80 -3.32
N GLY A 181 1.85 -24.34 -4.38
CA GLY A 181 2.03 -23.64 -5.65
C GLY A 181 3.44 -23.04 -5.78
N LYS A 182 3.57 -22.02 -6.63
CA LYS A 182 4.86 -21.44 -6.99
C LYS A 182 4.84 -19.92 -6.99
N VAL A 183 6.00 -19.32 -6.77
CA VAL A 183 6.21 -17.86 -6.80
C VAL A 183 7.31 -17.50 -7.79
N GLY A 184 7.00 -16.61 -8.75
CA GLY A 184 7.90 -16.25 -9.86
C GLY A 184 8.18 -14.74 -9.99
N THR A 185 7.59 -13.93 -9.11
CA THR A 185 7.73 -12.46 -9.08
C THR A 185 8.19 -12.01 -7.69
N GLY A 186 8.60 -10.74 -7.55
CA GLY A 186 9.16 -10.21 -6.30
C GLY A 186 10.66 -10.41 -6.16
N PHE A 187 11.36 -10.63 -7.28
CA PHE A 187 12.81 -10.75 -7.29
C PHE A 187 13.43 -9.66 -8.19
N ASP A 188 14.43 -8.96 -7.69
CA ASP A 188 15.39 -8.22 -8.51
C ASP A 188 16.58 -9.12 -8.92
N ALA A 189 17.53 -8.57 -9.67
CA ALA A 189 18.65 -9.34 -10.21
C ALA A 189 19.60 -9.85 -9.11
N ASP A 190 19.94 -9.00 -8.15
CA ASP A 190 20.88 -9.34 -7.07
C ASP A 190 20.26 -10.39 -6.13
N LEU A 191 18.97 -10.25 -5.82
CA LEU A 191 18.23 -11.21 -5.02
C LEU A 191 18.11 -12.58 -5.71
N LEU A 192 17.94 -12.62 -7.04
CA LEU A 192 17.93 -13.89 -7.78
C LEU A 192 19.27 -14.63 -7.65
N ASP A 193 20.39 -13.91 -7.74
CA ASP A 193 21.73 -14.48 -7.67
C ASP A 193 22.11 -14.92 -6.25
N ASP A 194 21.75 -14.14 -5.22
CA ASP A 194 21.90 -14.52 -3.81
C ASP A 194 21.09 -15.79 -3.49
N LEU A 195 19.81 -15.82 -3.87
CA LEU A 195 18.95 -16.99 -3.67
C LEU A 195 19.50 -18.21 -4.41
N ALA A 196 19.98 -18.06 -5.64
CA ALA A 196 20.56 -19.16 -6.39
C ALA A 196 21.78 -19.76 -5.67
N THR A 197 22.63 -18.91 -5.09
CA THR A 197 23.81 -19.31 -4.32
C THR A 197 23.40 -20.08 -3.06
N ARG A 198 22.41 -19.59 -2.31
CA ARG A 198 21.91 -20.22 -1.08
C ARG A 198 21.15 -21.53 -1.32
N LEU A 199 20.46 -21.65 -2.45
CA LEU A 199 19.68 -22.83 -2.82
C LEU A 199 20.56 -23.94 -3.45
N GLN A 200 21.71 -23.59 -4.05
CA GLN A 200 22.62 -24.55 -4.66
C GLN A 200 23.06 -25.70 -3.73
N PRO A 201 23.51 -25.48 -2.48
CA PRO A 201 23.92 -26.56 -1.58
C PRO A 201 22.75 -27.43 -1.10
N LEU A 202 21.50 -26.99 -1.31
CA LEU A 202 20.31 -27.71 -0.87
C LEU A 202 19.75 -28.64 -1.94
N ARG A 203 20.40 -28.74 -3.12
CA ARG A 203 19.91 -29.57 -4.23
C ARG A 203 19.83 -31.05 -3.87
N ARG A 204 18.75 -31.67 -4.34
CA ARG A 204 18.49 -33.10 -4.19
C ARG A 204 17.95 -33.71 -5.48
N GLU A 205 18.15 -35.02 -5.61
CA GLU A 205 17.66 -35.78 -6.76
C GLU A 205 16.16 -36.06 -6.67
N GLU A 206 15.66 -36.35 -5.46
CA GLU A 206 14.27 -36.75 -5.23
C GLU A 206 13.42 -35.63 -4.62
N ARG A 207 12.14 -35.62 -4.98
CA ARG A 207 11.13 -34.70 -4.41
C ARG A 207 10.74 -35.11 -3.00
N VAL A 208 10.52 -34.13 -2.13
CA VAL A 208 10.15 -34.35 -0.71
C VAL A 208 8.65 -34.38 -0.45
N LEU A 209 7.84 -34.10 -1.47
CA LEU A 209 6.39 -34.06 -1.41
C LEU A 209 5.76 -34.35 -2.77
N GLU A 210 4.48 -34.69 -2.77
CA GLU A 210 3.69 -34.79 -3.99
C GLU A 210 3.44 -33.42 -4.61
N VAL A 211 3.76 -33.30 -5.90
CA VAL A 211 3.58 -32.09 -6.71
C VAL A 211 2.94 -32.50 -8.03
N PRO A 212 1.95 -31.74 -8.56
CA PRO A 212 1.32 -32.02 -9.85
C PRO A 212 2.35 -32.24 -10.96
N LYS A 213 2.13 -33.25 -11.82
CA LYS A 213 3.08 -33.66 -12.88
C LYS A 213 3.53 -32.52 -13.77
N THR A 214 2.64 -31.57 -14.05
CA THR A 214 2.91 -30.38 -14.87
C THR A 214 3.92 -29.44 -14.22
N GLU A 215 3.89 -29.29 -12.90
CA GLU A 215 4.79 -28.41 -12.13
C GLU A 215 6.07 -29.14 -11.69
N ALA A 216 6.00 -30.46 -11.52
CA ALA A 216 7.17 -31.30 -11.27
C ALA A 216 8.10 -31.41 -12.49
N ARG A 217 7.58 -31.23 -13.71
CA ARG A 217 8.34 -31.42 -14.95
C ARG A 217 9.45 -30.38 -15.08
N GLY A 218 10.71 -30.83 -14.98
CA GLY A 218 11.89 -29.96 -15.09
C GLY A 218 12.15 -29.11 -13.84
N ALA A 219 11.47 -29.39 -12.74
CA ALA A 219 11.80 -28.83 -11.43
C ALA A 219 13.14 -29.37 -10.92
N LEU A 220 13.85 -28.53 -10.19
CA LEU A 220 15.02 -28.90 -9.39
C LEU A 220 14.57 -28.96 -7.93
N TRP A 221 14.78 -30.10 -7.29
CA TRP A 221 14.32 -30.34 -5.92
C TRP A 221 15.33 -29.89 -4.90
N LEU A 222 14.82 -29.45 -3.76
CA LEU A 222 15.61 -28.87 -2.68
C LEU A 222 15.27 -29.53 -1.36
N GLU A 223 16.26 -29.61 -0.48
CA GLU A 223 16.06 -29.91 0.93
C GLU A 223 15.18 -28.81 1.55
N PRO A 224 14.05 -29.16 2.21
CA PRO A 224 13.10 -28.21 2.77
C PRO A 224 13.66 -27.54 4.02
N ARG A 225 14.62 -26.63 3.83
CA ARG A 225 15.31 -25.91 4.90
C ARG A 225 15.03 -24.42 4.93
N LEU A 226 14.89 -23.79 3.77
CA LEU A 226 14.70 -22.35 3.69
C LEU A 226 13.21 -22.01 3.74
N VAL A 227 12.91 -20.98 4.51
CA VAL A 227 11.57 -20.41 4.66
C VAL A 227 11.53 -19.09 3.92
N ALA A 228 10.49 -18.88 3.13
CA ALA A 228 10.21 -17.65 2.41
C ALA A 228 8.92 -17.02 2.93
N GLU A 229 8.96 -15.71 3.15
CA GLU A 229 7.75 -14.91 3.25
C GLU A 229 7.26 -14.59 1.83
N VAL A 230 5.97 -14.86 1.59
CA VAL A 230 5.33 -14.68 0.29
C VAL A 230 4.04 -13.91 0.49
N ALA A 231 3.89 -12.84 -0.27
CA ALA A 231 2.66 -12.08 -0.42
C ALA A 231 1.81 -12.68 -1.54
N PHE A 232 0.52 -12.91 -1.34
CA PHE A 232 -0.38 -13.50 -2.33
C PHE A 232 -1.80 -12.98 -2.15
N ALA A 233 -2.63 -13.09 -3.19
CA ALA A 233 -4.00 -12.57 -3.15
C ALA A 233 -4.95 -13.49 -2.37
N GLU A 234 -4.91 -14.78 -2.65
CA GLU A 234 -5.82 -15.78 -2.07
C GLU A 234 -5.24 -17.19 -2.18
N PHE A 235 -5.82 -18.13 -1.42
CA PHE A 235 -5.67 -19.55 -1.69
C PHE A 235 -6.75 -20.02 -2.66
N THR A 236 -6.40 -20.83 -3.66
CA THR A 236 -7.35 -21.53 -4.52
C THR A 236 -8.10 -22.61 -3.74
N GLY A 237 -9.19 -23.16 -4.31
CA GLY A 237 -9.95 -24.24 -3.67
C GLY A 237 -9.13 -25.53 -3.40
N ASP A 238 -8.04 -25.75 -4.13
CA ASP A 238 -7.06 -26.82 -3.86
C ASP A 238 -5.89 -26.38 -2.97
N GLY A 239 -5.99 -25.19 -2.36
CA GLY A 239 -5.09 -24.68 -1.35
C GLY A 239 -3.77 -24.11 -1.87
N ARG A 240 -3.68 -23.67 -3.13
CA ARG A 240 -2.48 -23.05 -3.72
C ARG A 240 -2.53 -21.53 -3.66
N VAL A 241 -1.39 -20.88 -3.55
CA VAL A 241 -1.30 -19.42 -3.60
C VAL A 241 -1.60 -18.90 -5.00
N ARG A 242 -2.36 -17.80 -5.08
CA ARG A 242 -2.64 -17.09 -6.33
C ARG A 242 -2.04 -15.69 -6.31
N HIS A 243 -1.44 -15.28 -7.44
CA HIS A 243 -0.73 -13.99 -7.56
C HIS A 243 0.36 -13.79 -6.51
N ALA A 244 1.15 -14.85 -6.26
CA ALA A 244 2.22 -14.83 -5.29
C ALA A 244 3.41 -13.97 -5.74
N SER A 245 3.98 -13.22 -4.80
CA SER A 245 5.20 -12.44 -4.93
C SER A 245 6.11 -12.72 -3.73
N PHE A 246 7.38 -12.98 -4.00
CA PHE A 246 8.38 -13.18 -2.97
C PHE A 246 8.60 -11.86 -2.21
N VAL A 247 8.76 -11.95 -0.90
CA VAL A 247 9.05 -10.81 -0.03
C VAL A 247 10.47 -10.91 0.49
N ALA A 248 10.78 -11.97 1.25
CA ALA A 248 12.10 -12.17 1.85
C ALA A 248 12.31 -13.63 2.27
N LEU A 249 13.57 -14.01 2.51
CA LEU A 249 13.88 -15.21 3.30
C LEU A 249 13.69 -14.93 4.79
N ARG A 250 13.21 -15.93 5.52
CA ARG A 250 13.06 -15.90 6.97
C ARG A 250 14.15 -16.75 7.60
N GLU A 251 15.30 -16.13 7.86
CA GLU A 251 16.46 -16.78 8.48
C GLU A 251 16.25 -17.08 9.97
N ASP A 252 15.26 -16.41 10.57
CA ASP A 252 14.84 -16.54 11.95
C ASP A 252 13.95 -17.77 12.22
N LYS A 253 13.48 -18.47 11.16
CA LYS A 253 12.57 -19.61 11.29
C LYS A 253 13.12 -20.89 10.68
N LYS A 254 12.89 -22.02 11.38
CA LYS A 254 13.18 -23.35 10.84
C LYS A 254 12.01 -23.83 10.01
N ALA A 255 12.29 -24.56 8.93
CA ALA A 255 11.26 -25.14 8.07
C ALA A 255 10.28 -26.09 8.80
N GLU A 256 10.67 -26.63 9.95
CA GLU A 256 9.83 -27.47 10.80
C GLU A 256 8.71 -26.68 11.49
N ASP A 257 8.88 -25.37 11.67
CA ASP A 257 7.94 -24.48 12.36
C ASP A 257 6.90 -23.85 11.42
N VAL A 258 7.02 -24.08 10.10
CA VAL A 258 6.15 -23.48 9.06
C VAL A 258 4.89 -24.31 8.86
N ILE A 259 3.88 -24.06 9.68
CA ILE A 259 2.54 -24.67 9.57
C ILE A 259 1.58 -23.75 8.77
N PRO A 260 0.48 -24.28 8.18
CA PRO A 260 -0.60 -23.45 7.67
C PRO A 260 -1.11 -22.56 8.79
N GLU A 261 -0.73 -21.29 8.74
CA GLU A 261 -1.33 -20.28 9.58
C GLU A 261 -2.79 -20.17 9.15
N ARG A 262 -3.72 -20.44 10.08
CA ARG A 262 -5.02 -19.76 10.02
C ARG A 262 -4.68 -18.28 10.00
N ALA A 263 -5.33 -17.51 9.13
CA ALA A 263 -5.22 -16.07 9.14
C ALA A 263 -5.62 -15.56 10.54
N VAL A 264 -4.66 -15.50 11.44
CA VAL A 264 -4.71 -14.58 12.55
C VAL A 264 -4.33 -13.29 11.87
N HIS A 265 -5.31 -12.40 11.79
CA HIS A 265 -5.02 -11.00 11.57
C HIS A 265 -3.86 -10.65 12.48
N ILE A 266 -2.68 -10.42 11.91
CA ILE A 266 -1.77 -9.48 12.53
C ILE A 266 -2.56 -8.18 12.35
N GLU A 267 -3.36 -7.83 13.36
CA GLU A 267 -3.60 -6.42 13.61
C GLU A 267 -2.22 -5.80 13.44
N PRO A 268 -2.03 -4.79 12.56
CA PRO A 268 -0.88 -3.95 12.75
C PRO A 268 -0.99 -3.60 14.23
N GLN A 269 -0.06 -4.09 15.05
CA GLN A 269 0.15 -3.47 16.33
C GLN A 269 0.60 -2.06 15.92
N MET A 270 -0.36 -1.17 15.67
CA MET A 270 -0.27 0.16 16.20
C MET A 270 -0.05 -0.11 17.68
N GLN A 271 1.21 -0.26 18.08
CA GLN A 271 1.58 -0.12 19.47
C GLN A 271 0.95 1.21 19.85
N THR A 272 -0.14 1.12 20.62
CA THR A 272 -1.01 2.27 20.86
C THR A 272 -0.25 3.17 21.81
N VAL A 273 0.53 4.08 21.24
CA VAL A 273 1.15 5.15 22.01
C VAL A 273 0.01 5.96 22.60
N ALA A 274 -0.15 5.89 23.92
CA ALA A 274 -1.24 6.55 24.62
C ALA A 274 -1.09 8.06 24.48
N ILE A 275 -2.02 8.69 23.76
CA ILE A 275 -2.05 10.15 23.61
C ILE A 275 -2.79 10.76 24.80
N SER A 276 -2.05 11.43 25.69
CA SER A 276 -2.65 12.15 26.82
C SER A 276 -3.14 13.54 26.40
N ASN A 277 -4.14 14.07 27.11
CA ASN A 277 -4.70 15.42 26.87
C ASN A 277 -5.15 15.63 25.41
N ARG A 278 -5.85 14.65 24.83
CA ARG A 278 -6.31 14.68 23.43
C ARG A 278 -7.12 15.95 23.10
N SER A 279 -7.93 16.46 24.03
CA SER A 279 -8.75 17.66 23.84
C SER A 279 -7.97 18.99 23.84
N ARG A 280 -6.66 18.98 24.12
CA ARG A 280 -5.85 20.21 24.13
C ARG A 280 -5.77 20.80 22.72
N VAL A 281 -6.24 22.03 22.54
CA VAL A 281 -6.14 22.75 21.26
C VAL A 281 -4.67 23.01 20.90
N ILE A 282 -4.26 22.62 19.69
CA ILE A 282 -2.92 22.85 19.15
C ILE A 282 -2.93 23.99 18.12
N PHE A 283 -3.98 24.09 17.30
CA PHE A 283 -4.14 25.12 16.27
C PHE A 283 -5.38 25.98 16.60
N PRO A 284 -5.22 27.11 17.32
CA PRO A 284 -6.37 27.90 17.78
C PRO A 284 -7.20 28.52 16.65
N GLU A 285 -6.60 28.81 15.50
CA GLU A 285 -7.30 29.43 14.37
C GLU A 285 -8.36 28.51 13.78
N SER A 286 -8.11 27.20 13.83
CA SER A 286 -8.92 26.17 13.17
C SER A 286 -9.48 25.12 14.13
N GLY A 287 -9.14 25.22 15.42
CA GLY A 287 -9.71 24.43 16.52
C GLY A 287 -9.14 23.02 16.70
N GLN A 288 -8.22 22.55 15.86
CA GLN A 288 -7.71 21.18 15.94
C GLN A 288 -6.93 20.95 17.24
N THR A 289 -7.18 19.78 17.81
CA THR A 289 -6.67 19.34 19.09
C THR A 289 -5.46 18.41 18.93
N LYS A 290 -4.81 18.08 20.04
CA LYS A 290 -3.70 17.12 20.08
C LYS A 290 -4.15 15.73 19.63
N GLY A 291 -5.39 15.35 19.95
CA GLY A 291 -6.01 14.11 19.48
C GLY A 291 -6.12 14.11 17.96
N ASP A 292 -6.65 15.19 17.38
CA ASP A 292 -6.80 15.31 15.92
C ASP A 292 -5.44 15.26 15.22
N LEU A 293 -4.42 15.92 15.79
CA LEU A 293 -3.07 15.88 15.26
C LEU A 293 -2.45 14.48 15.32
N ALA A 294 -2.66 13.76 16.43
CA ALA A 294 -2.18 12.38 16.55
C ALA A 294 -2.88 11.44 15.57
N ASP A 295 -4.19 11.58 15.42
CA ASP A 295 -4.97 10.77 14.48
C ASP A 295 -4.57 11.09 13.02
N TYR A 296 -4.27 12.35 12.71
CA TYR A 296 -3.72 12.77 11.42
C TYR A 296 -2.36 12.12 11.13
N TYR A 297 -1.43 12.15 12.09
CA TYR A 297 -0.12 11.51 11.92
C TYR A 297 -0.20 9.98 11.88
N ALA A 298 -1.10 9.36 12.64
CA ALA A 298 -1.35 7.92 12.53
C ALA A 298 -1.83 7.54 11.13
N MET A 299 -2.76 8.33 10.57
CA MET A 299 -3.27 8.13 9.22
C MET A 299 -2.18 8.32 8.16
N LEU A 300 -1.32 9.33 8.30
CA LEU A 300 -0.26 9.63 7.32
C LEU A 300 1.01 8.81 7.49
N ALA A 301 1.23 8.14 8.62
CA ALA A 301 2.46 7.40 8.90
C ALA A 301 2.88 6.47 7.75
N PRO A 302 2.00 5.65 7.13
CA PRO A 302 2.41 4.78 6.01
C PRO A 302 2.95 5.54 4.79
N ALA A 303 2.44 6.75 4.51
CA ALA A 303 2.91 7.58 3.41
C ALA A 303 4.14 8.42 3.79
N MET A 304 4.28 8.77 5.07
CA MET A 304 5.37 9.59 5.59
C MET A 304 6.65 8.78 5.84
N LEU A 305 6.53 7.54 6.32
CA LEU A 305 7.65 6.70 6.72
C LEU A 305 8.68 6.43 5.61
N PRO A 306 8.33 6.21 4.33
CA PRO A 306 9.33 6.10 3.26
C PRO A 306 10.29 7.30 3.18
N PHE A 307 9.84 8.48 3.60
CA PHE A 307 10.63 9.72 3.57
C PHE A 307 11.26 10.09 4.92
N LEU A 308 10.76 9.54 6.03
CA LEU A 308 11.16 9.92 7.39
C LEU A 308 11.92 8.81 8.13
N ALA A 309 11.57 7.55 7.89
CA ALA A 309 12.06 6.44 8.69
C ALA A 309 13.58 6.30 8.58
N ASN A 310 14.20 6.03 9.73
CA ASN A 310 15.63 5.86 9.89
C ASN A 310 16.44 7.06 9.39
N ARG A 311 15.91 8.27 9.50
CA ARG A 311 16.63 9.52 9.23
C ARG A 311 16.77 10.33 10.51
N PRO A 312 17.94 10.94 10.78
CA PRO A 312 18.03 11.96 11.79
C PRO A 312 16.96 13.04 11.55
N VAL A 313 16.24 13.46 12.59
CA VAL A 313 15.15 14.42 12.50
C VAL A 313 15.35 15.58 13.46
N SER A 314 15.02 16.78 12.98
CA SER A 314 14.75 17.93 13.84
C SER A 314 13.23 18.02 14.04
N LEU A 315 12.79 18.04 15.28
CA LEU A 315 11.37 18.11 15.65
C LEU A 315 11.02 19.56 15.98
N VAL A 316 9.93 20.09 15.44
CA VAL A 316 9.32 21.33 15.95
C VAL A 316 8.26 20.95 16.96
N ARG A 317 8.51 21.29 18.23
CA ARG A 317 7.60 20.99 19.33
C ARG A 317 6.89 22.25 19.78
N CYS A 318 5.56 22.15 19.88
CA CYS A 318 4.68 23.16 20.46
C CYS A 318 3.85 22.52 21.59
N PRO A 319 4.45 22.19 22.76
CA PRO A 319 3.76 21.41 23.79
C PRO A 319 2.50 22.07 24.34
N GLN A 320 2.36 23.39 24.23
CA GLN A 320 1.18 24.12 24.69
C GLN A 320 0.29 24.65 23.54
N GLY A 321 0.55 24.22 22.29
CA GLY A 321 -0.11 24.71 21.08
C GLY A 321 0.72 25.73 20.30
N ARG A 322 0.42 25.87 19.00
CA ARG A 322 1.19 26.64 18.01
C ARG A 322 1.19 28.15 18.26
N ALA A 323 0.14 28.69 18.89
CA ALA A 323 0.07 30.10 19.27
C ALA A 323 0.97 30.47 20.46
N LYS A 324 1.61 29.48 21.10
CA LYS A 324 2.57 29.67 22.19
C LYS A 324 3.99 29.36 21.73
N GLN A 325 4.93 29.34 22.67
CA GLN A 325 6.32 29.06 22.36
C GLN A 325 6.49 27.65 21.78
N CYS A 326 7.07 27.60 20.58
CA CYS A 326 7.56 26.39 19.93
C CYS A 326 9.08 26.40 19.90
N PHE A 327 9.70 25.23 19.83
CA PHE A 327 11.16 25.10 19.76
C PHE A 327 11.58 23.90 18.91
N PHE A 328 12.78 23.98 18.35
CA PHE A 328 13.43 22.87 17.66
C PHE A 328 14.12 21.95 18.65
N GLN A 329 14.01 20.65 18.44
CA GLN A 329 14.73 19.65 19.21
C GLN A 329 15.33 18.59 18.29
N LYS A 330 16.63 18.34 18.47
CA LYS A 330 17.41 17.36 17.70
C LYS A 330 17.92 16.21 18.56
N HIS A 331 18.07 16.46 19.87
CA HIS A 331 18.63 15.52 20.84
C HIS A 331 17.56 15.12 21.86
N ASP A 332 17.63 13.89 22.38
CA ASP A 332 16.75 13.48 23.47
C ASP A 332 17.18 14.09 24.80
N SER A 333 16.18 14.52 25.56
CA SER A 333 16.32 14.92 26.95
C SER A 333 15.91 13.78 27.91
N GLY A 334 15.89 12.53 27.44
CA GLY A 334 15.49 11.31 28.15
C GLY A 334 13.98 11.08 28.23
N SER A 335 13.19 11.63 27.30
CA SER A 335 11.73 11.73 27.44
C SER A 335 10.91 11.04 26.36
N PHE A 336 11.55 10.55 25.29
CA PHE A 336 10.85 9.96 24.14
C PHE A 336 10.67 8.43 24.21
N GLY A 337 11.11 7.76 25.27
CA GLY A 337 10.87 6.33 25.46
C GLY A 337 11.55 5.44 24.41
N GLU A 338 11.01 4.25 24.19
CA GLU A 338 11.67 3.21 23.38
C GLU A 338 11.44 3.32 21.85
N HIS A 339 10.42 4.05 21.41
CA HIS A 339 10.05 4.15 20.00
C HIS A 339 10.79 5.26 19.23
N VAL A 340 11.57 6.09 19.92
CA VAL A 340 12.42 7.10 19.30
C VAL A 340 13.87 6.73 19.57
N HIS A 341 14.63 6.63 18.50
CA HIS A 341 15.97 6.09 18.49
C HIS A 341 17.01 7.20 18.34
N HIS A 342 18.27 6.83 18.51
CA HIS A 342 19.40 7.75 18.51
C HIS A 342 20.49 7.28 17.55
N VAL A 343 21.10 8.22 16.86
CA VAL A 343 22.35 8.00 16.11
C VAL A 343 23.34 9.05 16.54
N SER A 344 24.55 8.62 16.88
CA SER A 344 25.64 9.52 17.26
C SER A 344 26.23 10.16 16.02
N ILE A 345 26.21 11.49 15.94
CA ILE A 345 26.72 12.26 14.81
C ILE A 345 27.84 13.16 15.30
N LYS A 346 28.97 13.14 14.58
CA LYS A 346 30.10 14.02 14.86
C LYS A 346 29.84 15.42 14.32
N GLU A 347 29.84 16.40 15.20
CA GLU A 347 29.67 17.80 14.85
C GLU A 347 31.00 18.46 14.42
N LYS A 348 30.89 19.66 13.85
CA LYS A 348 32.04 20.42 13.31
C LYS A 348 33.07 20.82 14.37
N ASP A 349 32.66 20.88 15.63
CA ASP A 349 33.54 21.16 16.77
C ASP A 349 34.35 19.93 17.23
N GLY A 350 34.08 18.76 16.63
CA GLY A 350 34.74 17.49 16.91
C GLY A 350 34.04 16.64 17.96
N ASN A 351 33.02 17.16 18.64
CA ASN A 351 32.21 16.40 19.59
C ASN A 351 31.20 15.52 18.85
N SER A 352 30.65 14.52 19.54
CA SER A 352 29.58 13.67 19.01
C SER A 352 28.33 13.86 19.84
N GLU A 353 27.22 14.11 19.18
CA GLU A 353 25.92 14.34 19.80
C GLU A 353 24.92 13.32 19.27
N ASP A 354 23.98 12.91 20.12
CA ASP A 354 22.96 11.93 19.75
C ASP A 354 21.77 12.62 19.09
N TYR A 355 21.51 12.27 17.83
CA TYR A 355 20.39 12.80 17.05
C TYR A 355 19.22 11.81 17.04
N LEU A 356 18.02 12.35 17.16
CA LEU A 356 16.76 11.58 17.16
C LEU A 356 16.45 11.02 15.78
N PHE A 357 15.91 9.81 15.70
CA PHE A 357 15.20 9.28 14.53
C PHE A 357 14.03 8.37 14.92
N VAL A 358 13.13 8.11 13.98
CA VAL A 358 12.00 7.18 14.16
C VAL A 358 12.06 6.07 13.11
N ALA A 359 11.67 4.85 13.48
CA ALA A 359 11.64 3.71 12.55
C ALA A 359 10.23 3.42 12.03
N ASP A 360 9.20 3.76 12.79
CA ASP A 360 7.82 3.35 12.54
C ASP A 360 6.78 4.40 13.01
N ALA A 361 5.50 4.04 12.89
CA ALA A 361 4.39 4.89 13.29
C ALA A 361 4.34 5.17 14.80
N ALA A 362 4.81 4.23 15.64
CA ALA A 362 4.85 4.42 17.09
C ALA A 362 5.87 5.50 17.45
N GLY A 363 7.02 5.55 16.78
CA GLY A 363 7.99 6.64 16.93
C GLY A 363 7.39 8.00 16.59
N ILE A 364 6.70 8.10 15.44
CA ILE A 364 5.99 9.33 15.04
C ILE A 364 4.97 9.76 16.12
N LEU A 365 4.12 8.84 16.58
CA LEU A 365 3.09 9.14 17.57
C LEU A 365 3.68 9.49 18.93
N THR A 366 4.83 8.92 19.29
CA THR A 366 5.55 9.28 20.51
C THR A 366 6.07 10.72 20.44
N CYS A 367 6.61 11.14 19.30
CA CYS A 367 6.97 12.53 19.07
C CYS A 367 5.73 13.46 19.18
N VAL A 368 4.61 13.10 18.58
CA VAL A 368 3.35 13.89 18.66
C VAL A 368 2.80 13.94 20.09
N GLN A 369 2.87 12.83 20.84
CA GLN A 369 2.53 12.78 22.26
C GLN A 369 3.36 13.79 23.06
N MET A 370 4.62 13.94 22.69
CA MET A 370 5.54 14.92 23.26
C MET A 370 5.36 16.33 22.68
N GLY A 371 4.37 16.55 21.81
CA GLY A 371 4.00 17.86 21.30
C GLY A 371 4.72 18.27 20.02
N THR A 372 5.34 17.34 19.31
CA THR A 372 5.84 17.57 17.95
C THR A 372 4.68 17.85 17.00
N ILE A 373 4.82 18.93 16.22
CA ILE A 373 3.87 19.30 15.16
C ILE A 373 4.48 19.22 13.76
N GLU A 374 5.82 19.27 13.63
CA GLU A 374 6.54 19.15 12.35
C GLU A 374 7.78 18.26 12.51
N PHE A 375 8.11 17.54 11.44
CA PHE A 375 9.26 16.66 11.35
C PHE A 375 10.15 17.08 10.19
N HIS A 376 11.41 17.42 10.48
CA HIS A 376 12.39 17.87 9.50
C HIS A 376 13.51 16.83 9.40
N GLY A 377 13.37 15.89 8.46
CA GLY A 377 14.33 14.82 8.27
C GLY A 377 15.57 15.26 7.50
N TRP A 378 16.72 14.70 7.88
CA TRP A 378 17.99 14.92 7.19
C TRP A 378 18.01 14.38 5.75
N CYS A 379 19.00 14.82 4.98
CA CYS A 379 19.26 14.37 3.61
C CYS A 379 20.00 13.03 3.52
N ALA A 380 20.29 12.40 4.66
CA ALA A 380 20.90 11.07 4.79
C ALA A 380 20.09 10.21 5.77
N LYS A 381 20.43 8.92 5.85
CA LYS A 381 19.86 7.97 6.80
C LYS A 381 20.79 7.78 8.00
N ALA A 382 20.28 7.18 9.06
CA ALA A 382 21.00 6.99 10.32
C ALA A 382 22.05 5.88 10.25
N ASP A 383 21.95 4.96 9.28
CA ASP A 383 22.93 3.91 9.03
C ASP A 383 24.19 4.43 8.32
N ASP A 384 24.04 5.44 7.46
CA ASP A 384 25.14 6.16 6.84
C ASP A 384 24.80 7.66 6.69
N VAL A 385 25.23 8.44 7.68
CA VAL A 385 24.98 9.90 7.74
C VAL A 385 25.91 10.70 6.82
N GLU A 386 26.96 10.10 6.28
CA GLU A 386 27.95 10.78 5.43
C GLU A 386 27.63 10.70 3.94
N THR A 387 26.66 9.84 3.58
CA THR A 387 26.25 9.60 2.20
C THR A 387 24.79 10.05 1.98
N PRO A 388 24.55 11.31 1.58
CA PRO A 388 23.21 11.80 1.31
C PRO A 388 22.51 11.06 0.15
N ASP A 389 21.22 10.78 0.33
CA ASP A 389 20.36 10.10 -0.64
C ASP A 389 19.23 11.00 -1.17
N ARG A 390 19.21 12.27 -0.76
CA ARG A 390 18.32 13.29 -1.28
C ARG A 390 18.88 14.69 -1.14
N MET A 391 18.39 15.61 -1.95
CA MET A 391 18.60 17.05 -1.82
C MET A 391 17.26 17.76 -1.68
N VAL A 392 17.21 18.81 -0.88
CA VAL A 392 16.00 19.63 -0.71
C VAL A 392 16.36 21.06 -1.06
N ILE A 393 15.65 21.63 -2.04
CA ILE A 393 15.69 23.05 -2.35
C ILE A 393 14.47 23.67 -1.66
N ASP A 394 14.75 24.44 -0.62
CA ASP A 394 13.72 25.11 0.19
C ASP A 394 13.37 26.47 -0.42
N LEU A 395 12.10 26.67 -0.76
CA LEU A 395 11.59 27.89 -1.38
C LEU A 395 10.52 28.51 -0.50
N ASP A 396 10.86 29.63 0.15
CA ASP A 396 9.91 30.45 0.89
C ASP A 396 9.60 31.75 0.13
N PRO A 397 8.39 32.33 0.34
CA PRO A 397 8.06 33.63 -0.24
C PRO A 397 8.89 34.74 0.43
N ASP A 398 9.55 35.56 -0.38
CA ASP A 398 10.22 36.79 0.06
C ASP A 398 9.20 37.92 0.31
N GLU A 399 9.64 39.03 0.90
CA GLU A 399 8.80 40.19 1.17
C GLU A 399 8.14 40.72 -0.11
N GLY A 400 6.80 40.79 -0.11
CA GLY A 400 6.02 41.24 -1.26
C GLY A 400 5.70 40.17 -2.31
N LEU A 401 6.18 38.92 -2.14
CA LEU A 401 5.83 37.79 -2.99
C LEU A 401 4.74 36.93 -2.35
N ASP A 402 3.82 36.40 -3.16
CA ASP A 402 2.75 35.54 -2.69
C ASP A 402 3.07 34.05 -2.91
N PHE A 403 2.19 33.17 -2.42
CA PHE A 403 2.38 31.72 -2.59
C PHE A 403 2.28 31.26 -4.07
N ALA A 404 1.65 32.06 -4.95
CA ALA A 404 1.64 31.77 -6.38
C ALA A 404 3.03 31.99 -6.99
N ASP A 405 3.78 32.99 -6.52
CA ASP A 405 5.18 33.20 -6.91
C ASP A 405 6.06 32.02 -6.50
N VAL A 406 5.90 31.50 -5.28
CA VAL A 406 6.62 30.30 -4.80
C VAL A 406 6.29 29.07 -5.66
N LYS A 407 5.02 28.87 -6.02
CA LYS A 407 4.61 27.79 -6.94
C LYS A 407 5.25 27.93 -8.33
N ARG A 408 5.41 29.16 -8.83
CA ARG A 408 6.08 29.41 -10.11
C ARG A 408 7.57 29.09 -10.00
N ALA A 409 8.24 29.59 -8.97
CA ALA A 409 9.64 29.27 -8.70
C ALA A 409 9.88 27.76 -8.57
N ALA A 410 9.01 27.03 -7.85
CA ALA A 410 9.11 25.57 -7.72
C ALA A 410 9.01 24.84 -9.07
N LYS A 411 8.16 25.32 -9.99
CA LYS A 411 8.08 24.78 -11.36
C LYS A 411 9.32 25.10 -12.17
N ASP A 412 9.82 26.32 -12.09
CA ASP A 412 11.03 26.74 -12.81
C ASP A 412 12.26 25.93 -12.34
N ILE A 413 12.39 25.70 -11.03
CA ILE A 413 13.43 24.84 -10.46
C ILE A 413 13.27 23.40 -10.93
N ARG A 414 12.05 22.84 -10.91
CA ARG A 414 11.77 21.49 -11.42
C ARG A 414 12.20 21.35 -12.88
N ASP A 415 11.85 22.31 -13.73
CA ASP A 415 12.13 22.23 -15.16
C ASP A 415 13.64 22.30 -15.43
N ARG A 416 14.37 23.18 -14.73
CA ARG A 416 15.84 23.23 -14.78
C ARG A 416 16.52 21.94 -14.31
N LEU A 417 16.00 21.32 -13.26
CA LEU A 417 16.49 20.01 -12.80
C LEU A 417 16.21 18.92 -13.83
N SER A 418 15.04 18.97 -14.47
CA SER A 418 14.67 18.04 -15.55
C SER A 418 15.60 18.18 -16.75
N ASP A 419 16.05 19.39 -17.10
CA ASP A 419 17.04 19.64 -18.16
C ASP A 419 18.40 18.98 -17.86
N LEU A 420 18.73 18.82 -16.57
CA LEU A 420 19.91 18.10 -16.09
C LEU A 420 19.68 16.58 -15.96
N GLY A 421 18.48 16.09 -16.30
CA GLY A 421 18.09 14.68 -16.15
C GLY A 421 17.73 14.26 -14.74
N LEU A 422 17.53 15.23 -13.82
CA LEU A 422 17.18 14.97 -12.43
C LEU A 422 15.67 15.02 -12.21
N VAL A 423 15.13 14.03 -11.52
CA VAL A 423 13.72 13.97 -11.13
C VAL A 423 13.53 14.66 -9.78
N SER A 424 12.50 15.50 -9.67
CA SER A 424 12.17 16.20 -8.42
C SER A 424 10.68 16.23 -8.15
N PHE A 425 10.33 16.37 -6.87
CA PHE A 425 8.97 16.36 -6.35
C PHE A 425 8.72 17.57 -5.46
N ALA A 426 7.52 18.14 -5.51
CA ALA A 426 7.13 19.22 -4.62
C ALA A 426 6.54 18.65 -3.31
N MET A 427 6.94 19.23 -2.18
CA MET A 427 6.42 18.95 -0.85
C MET A 427 6.20 20.28 -0.13
N LEU A 428 5.12 20.42 0.65
CA LEU A 428 4.93 21.63 1.46
C LEU A 428 5.98 21.64 2.59
N SER A 429 6.59 22.81 2.86
CA SER A 429 7.65 22.91 3.89
C SER A 429 7.13 22.77 5.33
N GLY A 430 5.80 22.87 5.52
CA GLY A 430 5.16 23.01 6.84
C GLY A 430 5.08 24.47 7.31
N GLY A 431 5.82 25.37 6.65
CA GLY A 431 5.79 26.82 6.84
C GLY A 431 4.99 27.53 5.75
N LYS A 432 5.63 28.50 5.08
CA LYS A 432 5.03 29.33 4.04
C LYS A 432 5.40 28.88 2.62
N GLY A 433 6.29 27.90 2.50
CA GLY A 433 7.01 27.57 1.28
C GLY A 433 6.75 26.19 0.71
N ILE A 434 7.57 25.84 -0.29
CA ILE A 434 7.59 24.56 -1.00
C ILE A 434 9.02 24.04 -1.00
N HIS A 435 9.20 22.81 -0.54
CA HIS A 435 10.39 22.02 -0.78
C HIS A 435 10.33 21.39 -2.17
N VAL A 436 11.36 21.60 -2.99
CA VAL A 436 11.63 20.78 -4.18
C VAL A 436 12.63 19.70 -3.77
N VAL A 437 12.16 18.46 -3.68
CA VAL A 437 12.91 17.32 -3.17
C VAL A 437 13.43 16.47 -4.34
N LEU A 438 14.73 16.23 -4.36
CA LEU A 438 15.44 15.44 -5.36
C LEU A 438 15.92 14.16 -4.69
N PRO A 439 15.41 12.98 -5.07
CA PRO A 439 16.04 11.72 -4.70
C PRO A 439 17.39 11.57 -5.42
N LEU A 440 18.43 11.13 -4.71
CA LEU A 440 19.78 10.94 -5.23
C LEU A 440 20.25 9.51 -4.94
N CYS A 441 21.24 9.04 -5.71
CA CYS A 441 21.95 7.81 -5.38
C CYS A 441 22.91 8.06 -4.21
N CYS A 442 23.11 7.04 -3.37
CA CYS A 442 24.06 7.09 -2.24
C CYS A 442 25.50 6.86 -2.70
N ASP A 443 26.01 7.68 -3.63
CA ASP A 443 27.32 7.51 -4.27
C ASP A 443 28.22 8.75 -4.18
N HIS A 444 27.85 9.73 -3.36
CA HIS A 444 28.59 10.99 -3.21
C HIS A 444 28.63 11.47 -1.76
N ALA A 445 29.72 12.16 -1.41
CA ALA A 445 29.91 12.77 -0.09
C ALA A 445 29.31 14.18 -0.01
N TRP A 446 29.18 14.71 1.21
CA TRP A 446 28.66 16.04 1.48
C TRP A 446 29.36 17.18 0.73
N GLU A 447 30.67 17.09 0.45
CA GLU A 447 31.37 18.14 -0.30
C GLU A 447 30.87 18.26 -1.74
N ALA A 448 30.66 17.13 -2.43
CA ALA A 448 30.09 17.11 -3.76
C ALA A 448 28.61 17.56 -3.74
N HIS A 449 27.86 17.13 -2.73
CA HIS A 449 26.48 17.52 -2.50
C HIS A 449 26.32 19.04 -2.38
N ALA A 450 27.11 19.65 -1.50
CA ALA A 450 27.11 21.09 -1.26
C ALA A 450 27.59 21.87 -2.50
N SER A 451 28.62 21.38 -3.20
CA SER A 451 29.11 22.04 -4.42
C SER A 451 28.06 22.06 -5.53
N PHE A 452 27.32 20.96 -5.72
CA PHE A 452 26.22 20.92 -6.68
C PHE A 452 25.12 21.92 -6.30
N ALA A 453 24.66 21.89 -5.05
CA ALA A 453 23.60 22.78 -4.57
C ALA A 453 23.97 24.26 -4.75
N GLU A 454 25.20 24.66 -4.38
CA GLU A 454 25.68 26.03 -4.54
C GLU A 454 25.73 26.46 -6.01
N ARG A 455 26.29 25.61 -6.90
CA ARG A 455 26.40 25.93 -8.33
C ARG A 455 25.04 26.00 -9.00
N PHE A 456 24.13 25.09 -8.64
CA PHE A 456 22.76 25.09 -9.15
C PHE A 456 22.01 26.35 -8.70
N ALA A 457 22.11 26.73 -7.42
CA ALA A 457 21.49 27.96 -6.90
C ALA A 457 22.00 29.21 -7.63
N LYS A 458 23.33 29.32 -7.84
CA LYS A 458 23.93 30.43 -8.61
C LYS A 458 23.44 30.49 -10.05
N LEU A 459 23.32 29.32 -10.71
CA LEU A 459 22.79 29.23 -12.08
C LEU A 459 21.33 29.67 -12.14
N ALA A 460 20.52 29.22 -11.16
CA ALA A 460 19.12 29.59 -11.06
C ALA A 460 18.94 31.10 -10.84
N SER A 461 19.82 31.74 -10.06
CA SER A 461 19.79 33.20 -9.85
C SER A 461 20.32 34.02 -11.03
N ALA A 462 21.23 33.47 -11.84
CA ALA A 462 21.94 34.23 -12.88
C ALA A 462 21.16 34.39 -14.20
N LEU A 463 20.04 33.70 -14.38
CA LEU A 463 19.27 33.67 -15.64
C LEU A 463 17.94 34.45 -15.56
N VAL A 464 17.82 35.40 -14.63
CA VAL A 464 16.75 36.41 -14.64
C VAL A 464 17.22 37.58 -15.51
N VAL A 465 16.95 37.53 -16.82
CA VAL A 465 17.00 38.68 -17.74
C VAL A 465 15.71 38.76 -18.52
#